data_AF-A0A9P0FY65-F1
#
_entry.id   AF-A0A9P0FY65-F1
#
_cell.length_a   1.000
_cell.length_b   1.000
_cell.length_c   1.000
_cell.angle_alpha   90.00
_cell.angle_beta   90.00
_cell.angle_gamma   90.00
#
_symmetry.space_group_name_H-M   'P 1'
#
loop_
_entity.id
_entity.type
_entity.pdbx_description
1 polymer ?
#
loop_
_entity_poly.entity_id
_entity_poly.type
_entity_poly.pdbx_seq_one_letter_code
_entity_poly.pdbx_strand_id
1 'polypeptide(L)'
;MAEFKMITSDRGKPMVNFQNNKFKRALHFENGSIQWRCIVDKCRTTLTTDSKTKQLISAHEIARSHDGKESEIRVRKIRATLKRKAAESLGEKPSKRVRRQLKECPNSASIDLPLLRKAQCTKKEANLTFQNPEQKL
;
A
#
# COMPACT_ATOMS: atom_id res chain seq x y z
N MET A 1 21.32 -17.91 -12.40
CA MET A 1 21.12 -16.45 -12.64
C MET A 1 19.82 -16.04 -11.96
N ALA A 2 19.82 -14.94 -11.21
CA ALA A 2 18.62 -14.53 -10.47
C ALA A 2 17.67 -13.74 -11.39
N GLU A 3 16.41 -14.16 -11.48
CA GLU A 3 15.40 -13.54 -12.35
C GLU A 3 14.74 -12.34 -11.66
N PHE A 4 14.59 -11.22 -12.38
CA PHE A 4 13.83 -10.04 -11.95
C PHE A 4 12.90 -9.58 -13.08
N LYS A 5 11.83 -8.87 -12.72
CA LYS A 5 10.84 -8.36 -13.69
C LYS A 5 10.76 -6.84 -13.60
N MET A 6 10.77 -6.18 -14.75
CA MET A 6 10.48 -4.75 -14.84
C MET A 6 8.97 -4.53 -14.74
N ILE A 7 8.57 -3.58 -13.90
CA ILE A 7 7.18 -3.15 -13.71
C ILE A 7 7.11 -1.63 -13.76
N THR A 8 5.95 -1.08 -14.11
CA THR A 8 5.67 0.35 -14.03
C THR A 8 4.85 0.66 -12.79
N SER A 9 5.10 1.82 -12.18
CA SER A 9 4.23 2.35 -11.13
C SER A 9 2.93 2.88 -11.74
N ASP A 10 1.93 3.06 -10.88
CA ASP A 10 0.69 3.81 -11.18
C ASP A 10 0.96 5.21 -11.75
N ARG A 11 2.07 5.83 -11.36
CA ARG A 11 2.57 7.12 -11.86
C ARG A 11 3.49 7.02 -13.09
N GLY A 12 3.56 5.86 -13.75
CA GLY A 12 4.35 5.63 -14.96
C GLY A 12 5.87 5.52 -14.75
N LYS A 13 6.37 5.46 -13.50
CA LYS A 13 7.82 5.36 -13.23
C LYS A 13 8.29 3.90 -13.30
N PRO A 14 9.48 3.61 -13.86
CA PRO A 14 10.00 2.26 -13.92
C PRO A 14 10.40 1.76 -12.53
N MET A 15 10.15 0.48 -12.28
CA MET A 15 10.40 -0.21 -11.03
C MET A 15 10.88 -1.64 -11.31
N VAL A 16 11.64 -2.20 -10.38
CA VAL A 16 12.09 -3.60 -10.44
C VAL A 16 11.31 -4.42 -9.42
N ASN A 17 10.81 -5.58 -9.83
CA ASN A 17 10.26 -6.61 -8.96
C ASN A 17 11.24 -7.78 -8.88
N PHE A 18 11.80 -8.01 -7.70
CA PHE A 18 12.76 -9.06 -7.44
C PHE A 18 12.40 -9.80 -6.14
N GLN A 19 12.29 -11.13 -6.19
CA GLN A 19 11.89 -11.96 -5.04
C GLN A 19 10.60 -11.46 -4.34
N ASN A 20 9.61 -11.08 -5.14
CA ASN A 20 8.35 -10.49 -4.67
C ASN A 20 8.50 -9.14 -3.94
N ASN A 21 9.62 -8.44 -4.11
CA ASN A 21 9.86 -7.13 -3.52
C ASN A 21 10.04 -6.07 -4.60
N LYS A 22 9.49 -4.88 -4.34
CA LYS A 22 9.50 -3.77 -5.30
C LYS A 22 10.66 -2.84 -4.97
N PHE A 23 11.35 -2.39 -6.01
CA PHE A 23 12.48 -1.47 -5.91
C PHE A 23 12.25 -0.26 -6.81
N LYS A 24 12.59 0.92 -6.29
CA LYS A 24 12.56 2.21 -6.99
C LYS A 24 13.97 2.59 -7.43
N ARG A 25 14.08 3.27 -8.56
CA ARG A 25 15.37 3.79 -9.04
C ARG A 25 15.94 4.76 -8.00
N ALA A 26 17.22 4.59 -7.66
CA ALA A 26 17.93 5.41 -6.68
C ALA A 26 19.05 6.22 -7.33
N LEU A 27 20.03 5.55 -7.94
CA LEU A 27 21.21 6.19 -8.52
C LEU A 27 21.50 5.63 -9.92
N HIS A 28 22.19 6.44 -10.73
CA HIS A 28 22.88 6.00 -11.94
C HIS A 28 24.38 6.17 -11.69
N PHE A 29 25.14 5.11 -11.96
CA PHE A 29 26.59 5.14 -11.89
C PHE A 29 27.19 5.58 -13.23
N GLU A 30 28.41 6.12 -13.20
CA GLU A 30 29.12 6.60 -14.40
C GLU A 30 29.36 5.48 -15.44
N ASN A 31 29.49 4.24 -15.00
CA ASN A 31 29.57 3.05 -15.87
C ASN A 31 28.22 2.69 -16.55
N GLY A 32 27.18 3.50 -16.36
CA GLY A 32 25.84 3.31 -16.91
C GLY A 32 24.97 2.32 -16.13
N SER A 33 25.47 1.68 -15.08
CA SER A 33 24.67 0.78 -14.26
C SER A 33 23.68 1.53 -13.36
N ILE A 34 22.55 0.88 -13.06
CA ILE A 34 21.42 1.51 -12.36
C ILE A 34 21.27 0.87 -10.99
N GLN A 35 21.31 1.68 -9.94
CA GLN A 35 20.98 1.24 -8.59
C GLN A 35 19.50 1.42 -8.29
N TRP A 36 18.91 0.39 -7.70
CA TRP A 36 17.54 0.33 -7.25
C TRP A 36 17.51 0.11 -5.74
N ARG A 37 16.75 0.93 -5.02
CA ARG A 37 16.54 0.78 -3.57
C ARG A 37 15.16 0.21 -3.33
N CYS A 38 15.01 -0.60 -2.28
CA CYS A 38 13.69 -1.08 -1.87
C CYS A 38 12.72 0.10 -1.67
N ILE A 39 11.43 -0.11 -1.97
CA ILE A 39 10.39 0.90 -1.69
C ILE A 39 10.13 1.10 -0.20
N VAL A 40 10.52 0.15 0.65
CA VAL A 40 10.33 0.22 2.10
C VAL A 40 11.48 1.04 2.69
N ASP A 41 11.18 2.19 3.29
CA ASP A 41 12.22 3.14 3.74
C ASP A 41 13.14 2.58 4.83
N LYS A 42 12.66 1.64 5.65
CA LYS A 42 13.48 0.95 6.67
C LYS A 42 14.36 -0.16 6.09
N CYS A 43 14.17 -0.51 4.83
CA CYS A 43 14.91 -1.57 4.16
C CYS A 43 16.13 -1.00 3.45
N ARG A 44 17.30 -1.56 3.75
CA ARG A 44 18.59 -1.18 3.15
C ARG A 44 18.96 -2.00 1.91
N THR A 45 18.13 -2.97 1.52
CA THR A 45 18.35 -3.79 0.32
C THR A 45 18.45 -2.92 -0.91
N THR A 46 19.54 -3.12 -1.67
CA THR A 46 19.73 -2.48 -2.98
C THR A 46 20.06 -3.51 -4.05
N LEU A 47 19.65 -3.22 -5.28
CA LEU A 47 19.92 -4.02 -6.46
C LEU A 47 20.64 -3.14 -7.47
N THR A 48 21.60 -3.68 -8.19
CA THR A 48 22.27 -2.99 -9.29
C THR A 48 22.02 -3.77 -10.58
N THR A 49 21.48 -3.11 -11.59
CA THR A 49 21.28 -3.68 -12.92
C THR A 49 22.22 -3.04 -13.93
N ASP A 50 22.43 -3.71 -15.05
CA ASP A 50 23.09 -3.12 -16.22
C ASP A 50 22.31 -1.93 -16.79
N SER A 51 22.96 -1.17 -17.66
CA SER A 51 22.38 0.02 -18.33
C SER A 51 21.13 -0.30 -19.14
N LYS A 52 21.02 -1.54 -19.64
CA LYS A 52 19.86 -2.02 -20.42
C LYS A 52 18.79 -2.67 -19.54
N THR A 53 18.97 -2.76 -18.22
CA THR A 53 18.04 -3.40 -17.28
C THR A 53 17.67 -4.84 -17.67
N LYS A 54 18.61 -5.57 -18.29
CA LYS A 54 18.46 -6.97 -18.69
C LYS A 54 19.11 -7.93 -17.72
N GLN A 55 20.12 -7.49 -16.98
CA GLN A 55 20.89 -8.34 -16.09
C GLN A 55 21.08 -7.69 -14.72
N LEU A 56 20.99 -8.53 -13.68
CA LEU A 56 21.30 -8.14 -12.32
C LEU A 56 22.81 -8.29 -12.11
N ILE A 57 23.50 -7.18 -11.86
CA ILE A 57 24.94 -7.13 -11.59
C ILE A 57 25.22 -7.51 -10.14
N SER A 58 24.47 -6.93 -9.20
CA SER A 58 24.66 -7.19 -7.78
C SER A 58 23.39 -6.98 -6.97
N ALA A 59 23.29 -7.67 -5.85
CA ALA A 59 22.24 -7.49 -4.85
C ALA A 59 22.89 -7.40 -3.47
N HIS A 60 22.74 -6.25 -2.80
CA HIS A 60 23.36 -5.97 -1.52
C HIS A 60 22.30 -5.98 -0.40
N GLU A 61 22.66 -6.54 0.75
CA GLU A 61 21.81 -6.62 1.95
C GLU A 61 20.39 -7.14 1.64
N ILE A 62 20.26 -8.32 1.02
CA ILE A 62 18.95 -8.96 0.84
C ILE A 62 18.42 -9.38 2.21
N ALA A 63 17.80 -8.44 2.93
CA ALA A 63 17.06 -8.75 4.14
C ALA A 63 15.92 -9.68 3.73
N ARG A 64 15.97 -10.94 4.19
CA ARG A 64 14.86 -11.88 4.02
C ARG A 64 13.68 -11.40 4.86
N SER A 65 12.52 -11.41 4.23
CA SER A 65 11.20 -11.10 4.80
C SER A 65 10.88 -9.61 4.97
N HIS A 66 10.20 -9.07 3.95
CA HIS A 66 9.32 -7.93 4.12
C HIS A 66 8.00 -8.42 4.71
N ASP A 67 7.95 -8.55 6.03
CA ASP A 67 6.77 -9.04 6.77
C ASP A 67 5.57 -8.05 6.77
N GLY A 68 5.58 -7.07 5.85
CA GLY A 68 4.63 -5.95 5.83
C GLY A 68 3.44 -6.08 4.88
N LYS A 69 3.43 -7.07 3.98
CA LYS A 69 2.39 -7.13 2.93
C LYS A 69 1.08 -7.75 3.38
N GLU A 70 1.13 -8.79 4.20
CA GLU A 70 -0.05 -9.50 4.69
C GLU A 70 -0.96 -8.56 5.49
N SER A 71 -0.36 -7.79 6.41
CA SER A 71 -1.05 -6.82 7.24
C SER A 71 -1.64 -5.67 6.41
N GLU A 72 -0.92 -5.14 5.43
CA GLU A 72 -1.40 -4.04 4.60
C GLU A 72 -2.53 -4.45 3.65
N ILE A 73 -2.41 -5.60 2.99
CA ILE A 73 -3.48 -6.17 2.13
C ILE A 73 -4.75 -6.37 2.95
N ARG A 74 -4.60 -6.86 4.18
CA ARG A 74 -5.71 -7.10 5.07
C ARG A 74 -6.38 -5.81 5.56
N VAL A 75 -5.60 -4.80 5.93
CA VAL A 75 -6.12 -3.47 6.28
C VAL A 75 -6.92 -2.90 5.11
N ARG A 76 -6.45 -3.06 3.88
CA ARG A 76 -7.18 -2.63 2.67
C ARG A 76 -8.52 -3.36 2.52
N LYS A 77 -8.55 -4.68 2.69
CA LYS A 77 -9.81 -5.48 2.66
C LYS A 77 -10.80 -4.99 3.71
N ILE A 78 -10.35 -4.81 4.96
CA ILE A 78 -11.21 -4.34 6.06
C ILE A 78 -11.76 -2.95 5.77
N ARG A 79 -10.92 -2.02 5.27
CA ARG A 79 -11.38 -0.68 4.86
C ARG A 79 -12.46 -0.72 3.78
N ALA A 80 -12.31 -1.57 2.77
CA ALA A 80 -13.30 -1.72 1.71
C ALA A 80 -14.65 -2.19 2.26
N THR A 81 -14.64 -3.21 3.12
CA THR A 81 -15.86 -3.73 3.77
C THR A 81 -16.51 -2.67 4.66
N LEU A 82 -15.72 -1.96 5.47
CA LEU A 82 -16.22 -0.91 6.34
C LEU A 82 -16.86 0.26 5.57
N LYS A 83 -16.27 0.65 4.43
CA LYS A 83 -16.82 1.69 3.55
C LYS A 83 -18.16 1.26 2.94
N ARG A 84 -18.30 -0.02 2.56
CA ARG A 84 -19.56 -0.57 2.02
C ARG A 84 -20.65 -0.58 3.09
N LYS A 85 -20.37 -1.20 4.24
CA LYS A 85 -21.30 -1.25 5.38
C LYS A 85 -21.69 0.15 5.87
N ALA A 86 -20.78 1.13 5.80
CA ALA A 86 -21.05 2.53 6.16
C ALA A 86 -22.07 3.22 5.24
N ALA A 87 -22.09 2.86 3.96
CA ALA A 87 -23.08 3.36 3.01
C ALA A 87 -24.46 2.73 3.25
N GLU A 88 -24.51 1.45 3.63
CA GLU A 88 -25.76 0.70 3.87
C GLU A 88 -26.46 1.05 5.18
N SER A 89 -25.73 1.51 6.20
CA SER A 89 -26.30 1.83 7.51
C SER A 89 -25.76 3.15 8.05
N LEU A 90 -26.49 4.24 7.77
CA LEU A 90 -26.11 5.60 8.18
C LEU A 90 -26.27 5.84 9.70
N GLY A 91 -27.20 5.13 10.35
CA GLY A 91 -27.53 5.28 11.78
C GLY A 91 -26.55 4.63 12.77
N GLU A 92 -25.70 3.69 12.32
CA GLU A 92 -24.73 3.05 13.22
C GLU A 92 -23.49 3.95 13.46
N LYS A 93 -23.12 4.15 14.74
CA LYS A 93 -21.90 4.87 15.11
C LYS A 93 -20.67 4.20 14.49
N PRO A 94 -19.76 4.96 13.83
CA PRO A 94 -18.57 4.42 13.17
C PRO A 94 -17.71 3.52 14.06
N SER A 95 -17.56 3.89 15.33
CA SER A 95 -16.80 3.12 16.32
C SER A 95 -17.37 1.74 16.60
N LYS A 96 -18.70 1.57 16.63
CA LYS A 96 -19.36 0.27 16.81
C LYS A 96 -19.14 -0.63 15.59
N ARG A 97 -19.27 -0.07 14.40
CA ARG A 97 -19.03 -0.76 13.13
C ARG A 97 -17.60 -1.27 12.99
N VAL A 98 -16.61 -0.44 13.31
CA VAL A 98 -15.19 -0.83 13.33
C VAL A 98 -14.95 -1.97 14.31
N ARG A 99 -15.45 -1.86 15.55
CA ARG A 99 -15.26 -2.90 16.58
C ARG A 99 -15.87 -4.23 16.16
N ARG A 100 -17.09 -4.21 15.59
CA ARG A 100 -17.76 -5.42 15.08
C ARG A 100 -16.94 -6.08 13.97
N GLN A 101 -16.48 -5.30 12.99
CA GLN A 101 -15.67 -5.84 11.89
C GLN A 101 -14.34 -6.43 12.34
N LEU A 102 -13.71 -5.84 13.38
CA LEU A 102 -12.47 -6.39 13.94
C LEU A 102 -12.71 -7.70 14.68
N LYS A 103 -13.83 -7.83 15.41
CA LYS A 103 -14.23 -9.10 16.05
C LYS A 103 -14.48 -10.22 15.04
N GLU A 104 -15.05 -9.90 13.88
CA GLU A 104 -15.27 -10.83 12.76
C GLU A 104 -13.96 -11.23 12.04
N CYS A 105 -12.81 -10.63 12.38
CA CYS A 105 -11.53 -10.85 11.70
C CYS A 105 -10.52 -11.53 12.64
N PRO A 106 -10.26 -12.85 12.52
CA PRO A 106 -9.58 -13.68 13.54
C PRO A 106 -8.09 -13.40 13.82
N ASN A 107 -7.52 -12.30 13.31
CA ASN A 107 -6.10 -11.94 13.49
C ASN A 107 -5.91 -10.41 13.64
N SER A 108 -6.93 -9.64 14.04
CA SER A 108 -6.94 -8.18 13.89
C SER A 108 -6.06 -7.42 14.90
N ALA A 109 -5.29 -8.12 15.73
CA ALA A 109 -4.56 -7.58 16.87
C ALA A 109 -3.51 -6.51 16.50
N SER A 110 -2.99 -6.52 15.27
CA SER A 110 -1.98 -5.57 14.79
C SER A 110 -2.55 -4.39 13.98
N ILE A 111 -3.88 -4.26 13.87
CA ILE A 111 -4.49 -3.25 13.00
C ILE A 111 -4.72 -1.94 13.74
N ASP A 112 -4.10 -0.88 13.22
CA ASP A 112 -4.18 0.45 13.79
C ASP A 112 -5.59 1.06 13.67
N LEU A 113 -6.29 1.16 14.80
CA LEU A 113 -7.69 1.60 14.94
C LEU A 113 -7.97 3.03 14.41
N PRO A 114 -7.10 4.04 14.61
CA PRO A 114 -7.32 5.39 14.10
C PRO A 114 -7.39 5.44 12.57
N LEU A 115 -6.57 4.64 11.90
CA LEU A 115 -6.51 4.53 10.43
C LEU A 115 -7.77 3.91 9.81
N LEU A 116 -8.52 3.09 10.56
CA LEU A 116 -9.80 2.54 10.11
C LEU A 116 -10.97 3.51 10.32
N ARG A 117 -10.93 4.31 11.40
CA ARG A 117 -11.99 5.29 11.71
C ARG A 117 -12.05 6.43 10.69
N LYS A 118 -10.89 7.00 10.32
CA LYS A 118 -10.80 8.09 9.31
C LYS A 118 -11.35 7.67 7.94
N ALA A 119 -11.21 6.40 7.57
CA ALA A 119 -11.64 5.89 6.26
C ALA A 119 -13.17 5.80 6.08
N GLN A 120 -13.96 5.86 7.17
CA GLN A 120 -15.41 5.83 7.13
C GLN A 120 -16.06 7.22 6.98
N CYS A 121 -15.40 8.28 7.48
CA CYS A 121 -16.00 9.62 7.51
C CYS A 121 -16.03 10.33 6.15
N THR A 122 -15.06 10.10 5.27
CA THR A 122 -14.96 10.85 4.01
C THR A 122 -16.13 10.62 3.04
N LYS A 123 -16.80 9.47 3.11
CA LYS A 123 -18.01 9.20 2.30
C LYS A 123 -19.29 9.75 2.91
N LYS A 124 -19.37 9.88 4.25
CA LYS A 124 -20.56 10.46 4.89
C LYS A 124 -20.70 11.94 4.53
N GLU A 125 -19.59 12.67 4.52
CA GLU A 125 -19.58 14.06 4.08
C GLU A 125 -19.95 14.18 2.60
N ALA A 126 -19.37 13.36 1.72
CA ALA A 126 -19.74 13.37 0.30
C ALA A 126 -21.23 13.04 0.06
N ASN A 127 -21.81 12.06 0.76
CA ASN A 127 -23.23 11.70 0.59
C ASN A 127 -24.19 12.72 1.22
N LEU A 128 -23.82 13.38 2.35
CA LEU A 128 -24.65 14.46 2.91
C LEU A 128 -24.70 15.66 1.96
N THR A 129 -23.57 16.01 1.31
CA THR A 129 -23.53 17.12 0.35
C THR A 129 -24.36 16.84 -0.91
N PHE A 130 -24.51 15.57 -1.30
CA PHE A 130 -25.37 15.19 -2.44
C PHE A 130 -26.87 15.15 -2.11
N GLN A 131 -27.25 15.06 -0.82
CA GLN A 131 -28.65 14.99 -0.40
C GLN A 131 -29.25 16.35 0.01
N ASN A 132 -28.46 17.43 0.06
CA ASN A 132 -28.94 18.77 0.41
C ASN A 132 -28.23 19.86 -0.42
N PRO A 133 -28.59 20.05 -1.71
CA PRO A 133 -28.07 21.16 -2.50
C PRO A 133 -28.69 22.53 -2.15
N GLU A 134 -29.76 22.60 -1.34
CA GLU A 134 -30.59 23.81 -1.17
C GLU A 134 -30.46 24.54 0.17
N GLN A 135 -29.29 24.51 0.82
CA GLN A 135 -29.02 25.42 1.96
C GLN A 135 -27.78 26.27 1.71
N LYS A 136 -27.83 27.03 0.61
CA LYS A 136 -27.02 28.23 0.40
C LYS A 136 -27.86 29.26 -0.35
N LEU A 137 -28.71 29.97 0.40
CA LEU A 137 -29.05 31.37 0.13
C LEU A 137 -29.27 32.07 1.47
#